data_AF-A0A140NJQ3-F1
#
_entry.id   AF-A0A140NJQ3-F1
#
_cell.length_a   1.000
_cell.length_b   1.000
_cell.length_c   1.000
_cell.angle_alpha   90.00
_cell.angle_beta   90.00
_cell.angle_gamma   90.00
#
_symmetry.space_group_name_H-M   'P 1'
#
loop_
_entity.id
_entity.type
_entity.pdbx_description
1 polymer ?
#
loop_
_entity_poly.entity_id
_entity_poly.type
_entity_poly.pdbx_seq_one_letter_code
_entity_poly.pdbx_strand_id
1 'polypeptide(L)'
;MNTALDKYENNKHIWHISGWNYPLKNAEQLPDAFFWRVMNCWGWATWSDRWAYFNKNPKQLIDTWSETKIKSFNLDNTYDFWSQVIGNENRTLNTWAIFWYATIFEHNGLCLNPTQSYVSNIGNDGSGENCGKIDIYKTSLNNKNDISWPDTFNENKIIVNKIKKFYYSTGPNILPRIIRKLKRIFLS
;
A
#
# COMPACT_ATOMS: atom_id res chain seq x y z
N MET A 1 -10.72 -9.16 11.43
CA MET A 1 -10.08 -9.79 10.26
C MET A 1 -10.81 -11.05 9.84
N ASN A 2 -11.03 -12.02 10.72
CA ASN A 2 -11.78 -13.25 10.43
C ASN A 2 -13.16 -12.99 9.79
N THR A 3 -13.96 -12.10 10.36
CA THR A 3 -15.27 -11.72 9.78
C THR A 3 -15.20 -11.27 8.32
N ALA A 4 -14.14 -10.57 7.93
CA ALA A 4 -13.94 -10.14 6.55
C ALA A 4 -13.46 -11.30 5.65
N LEU A 5 -12.61 -12.19 6.17
CA LEU A 5 -12.21 -13.41 5.47
C LEU A 5 -13.43 -14.30 5.17
N ASP A 6 -14.30 -14.49 6.15
CA ASP A 6 -15.53 -15.28 6.01
C ASP A 6 -16.49 -14.61 5.00
N LYS A 7 -16.72 -13.29 5.13
CA LYS A 7 -17.64 -12.56 4.25
C LYS A 7 -17.20 -12.59 2.78
N TYR A 8 -15.90 -12.43 2.50
CA TYR A 8 -15.39 -12.27 1.14
C TYR A 8 -14.75 -13.54 0.56
N GLU A 9 -14.85 -14.69 1.24
CA GLU A 9 -14.21 -15.95 0.84
C GLU A 9 -14.54 -16.37 -0.61
N ASN A 10 -15.81 -16.23 -0.99
CA ASN A 10 -16.31 -16.63 -2.31
C ASN A 10 -16.06 -15.58 -3.40
N ASN A 11 -15.70 -14.35 -3.04
CA ASN A 11 -15.39 -13.31 -4.01
C ASN A 11 -13.90 -13.35 -4.39
N LYS A 12 -13.59 -13.93 -5.54
CA LYS A 12 -12.22 -14.07 -6.06
C LYS A 12 -11.59 -12.77 -6.58
N HIS A 13 -12.36 -11.68 -6.62
CA HIS A 13 -11.80 -10.34 -6.85
C HIS A 13 -11.18 -9.74 -5.59
N ILE A 14 -11.45 -10.29 -4.40
CA ILE A 14 -10.86 -9.83 -3.15
C ILE A 14 -9.67 -10.71 -2.80
N TRP A 15 -8.50 -10.07 -2.65
CA TRP A 15 -7.22 -10.77 -2.52
C TRP A 15 -6.57 -10.57 -1.16
N HIS A 16 -6.88 -9.48 -0.48
CA HIS A 16 -6.15 -9.07 0.71
C HIS A 16 -7.06 -8.31 1.67
N ILE A 17 -6.94 -8.64 2.95
CA ILE A 17 -7.60 -7.95 4.04
C ILE A 17 -6.51 -7.29 4.89
N SER A 18 -6.54 -5.97 4.99
CA SER A 18 -5.67 -5.19 5.86
C SER A 18 -6.40 -4.83 7.15
N GLY A 19 -5.66 -4.72 8.25
CA GLY A 19 -6.08 -4.11 9.51
C GLY A 19 -5.54 -2.69 9.69
N TRP A 20 -4.71 -2.21 8.76
CA TRP A 20 -4.06 -0.91 8.82
C TRP A 20 -4.47 0.02 7.67
N ASN A 21 -4.43 1.32 7.93
CA ASN A 21 -4.55 2.38 6.93
C ASN A 21 -3.78 3.64 7.35
N TYR A 22 -3.61 4.56 6.40
CA TYR A 22 -3.05 5.89 6.65
C TYR A 22 -3.94 6.70 7.61
N PRO A 23 -3.39 7.64 8.39
CA PRO A 23 -4.18 8.55 9.21
C PRO A 23 -4.92 9.57 8.32
N LEU A 24 -6.10 9.18 7.84
CA LEU A 24 -6.92 10.01 6.97
C LEU A 24 -7.63 11.12 7.75
N LYS A 25 -7.63 12.35 7.18
CA LYS A 25 -8.41 13.46 7.73
C LYS A 25 -9.91 13.19 7.58
N ASN A 26 -10.65 13.49 8.65
CA ASN A 26 -12.10 13.31 8.77
C ASN A 26 -12.51 11.86 8.51
N ALA A 27 -11.81 10.91 9.14
CA ALA A 27 -12.05 9.48 8.99
C ALA A 27 -13.42 9.04 9.50
N GLU A 28 -13.98 9.79 10.45
CA GLU A 28 -15.33 9.59 11.00
C GLU A 28 -16.47 9.86 10.00
N GLN A 29 -16.18 10.56 8.90
CA GLN A 29 -17.15 10.86 7.82
C GLN A 29 -17.03 9.88 6.64
N LEU A 30 -16.14 8.90 6.74
CA LEU A 30 -15.89 7.91 5.71
C LEU A 30 -16.52 6.56 6.12
N PRO A 31 -16.80 5.66 5.17
CA PRO A 31 -17.24 4.31 5.49
C PRO A 31 -16.22 3.59 6.37
N ASP A 32 -16.66 2.62 7.17
CA ASP A 32 -15.77 1.91 8.10
C ASP A 32 -14.65 1.16 7.38
N ALA A 33 -14.94 0.60 6.21
CA ALA A 33 -14.01 -0.10 5.35
C ALA A 33 -14.23 0.22 3.86
N PHE A 34 -13.20 0.00 3.04
CA PHE A 34 -13.21 0.29 1.61
C PHE A 34 -12.31 -0.66 0.83
N PHE A 35 -12.61 -0.81 -0.46
CA PHE A 35 -11.74 -1.50 -1.40
C PHE A 35 -10.86 -0.53 -2.18
N TRP A 36 -9.63 -0.95 -2.47
CA TRP A 36 -8.71 -0.26 -3.36
C TRP A 36 -7.64 -1.22 -3.89
N ARG A 37 -6.83 -0.77 -4.86
CA ARG A 37 -5.87 -1.65 -5.55
C ARG A 37 -4.56 -1.92 -4.80
N VAL A 38 -4.20 -1.11 -3.80
CA VAL A 38 -2.87 -1.18 -3.16
C VAL A 38 -2.90 -2.07 -1.93
N MET A 39 -1.85 -2.87 -1.76
CA MET A 39 -1.67 -3.77 -0.62
C MET A 39 -0.88 -3.10 0.51
N ASN A 40 -1.35 -3.24 1.75
CA ASN A 40 -0.61 -2.81 2.95
C ASN A 40 -0.17 -4.01 3.79
N CYS A 41 1.11 -4.08 4.13
CA CYS A 41 1.66 -5.25 4.81
C CYS A 41 1.55 -5.22 6.35
N TRP A 42 0.94 -4.20 6.95
CA TRP A 42 0.83 -4.09 8.41
C TRP A 42 -0.48 -4.67 8.91
N GLY A 43 -0.38 -5.84 9.55
CA GLY A 43 -1.52 -6.61 10.06
C GLY A 43 -2.50 -6.97 8.95
N TRP A 44 -2.26 -8.08 8.27
CA TRP A 44 -3.05 -8.48 7.11
C TRP A 44 -3.34 -9.98 7.11
N ALA A 45 -4.32 -10.37 6.28
CA ALA A 45 -4.60 -11.75 5.95
C ALA A 45 -5.00 -11.90 4.48
N THR A 46 -4.86 -13.13 3.99
CA THR A 46 -5.35 -13.58 2.69
C THR A 46 -5.79 -15.04 2.83
N TRP A 47 -6.37 -15.59 1.76
CA TRP A 47 -6.72 -17.00 1.70
C TRP A 47 -5.63 -17.78 0.96
N SER A 48 -5.50 -19.06 1.29
CA SER A 48 -4.44 -19.93 0.74
C SER A 48 -4.49 -20.05 -0.79
N ASP A 49 -5.69 -20.06 -1.37
CA ASP A 49 -5.90 -20.15 -2.81
C ASP A 49 -5.44 -18.90 -3.58
N ARG A 50 -5.51 -17.71 -2.96
CA ARG A 50 -4.90 -16.49 -3.53
C ARG A 50 -3.39 -16.45 -3.31
N TRP A 51 -2.93 -16.85 -2.11
CA TRP A 51 -1.51 -16.87 -1.78
C TRP A 51 -0.71 -17.83 -2.67
N ALA A 52 -1.33 -18.90 -3.17
CA ALA A 52 -0.71 -19.84 -4.10
C ALA A 52 -0.16 -19.18 -5.39
N TYR A 53 -0.65 -17.99 -5.76
CA TYR A 53 -0.15 -17.22 -6.90
C TYR A 53 1.05 -16.33 -6.59
N PHE A 54 1.50 -16.25 -5.33
CA PHE A 54 2.63 -15.43 -4.94
C PHE A 54 3.90 -15.83 -5.73
N ASN A 55 4.50 -14.85 -6.39
CA ASN A 55 5.71 -15.03 -7.17
C ASN A 55 6.69 -13.87 -6.95
N LYS A 56 7.86 -14.18 -6.39
CA LYS A 56 8.95 -13.22 -6.21
C LYS A 56 9.96 -13.34 -7.35
N ASN A 57 9.71 -12.62 -8.44
CA ASN A 57 10.59 -12.59 -9.61
C ASN A 57 10.75 -11.15 -10.15
N PRO A 58 11.68 -10.34 -9.59
CA PRO A 58 11.87 -8.96 -10.01
C PRO A 58 12.25 -8.82 -11.48
N LYS A 59 13.18 -9.66 -11.97
CA LYS A 59 13.56 -9.69 -13.38
C LYS A 59 12.37 -9.89 -14.32
N GLN A 60 11.48 -10.86 -14.03
CA GLN A 60 10.29 -11.09 -14.84
C GLN A 60 9.39 -9.84 -14.91
N LEU A 61 9.16 -9.17 -13.79
CA LEU A 61 8.35 -7.94 -13.77
C LEU A 61 9.00 -6.86 -14.64
N ILE A 62 10.31 -6.66 -14.50
CA ILE A 62 11.08 -5.66 -15.27
C ILE A 62 11.02 -5.94 -16.77
N ASP A 63 11.14 -7.21 -17.17
CA ASP A 63 11.15 -7.61 -18.57
C ASP A 63 9.75 -7.55 -19.23
N THR A 64 8.67 -7.57 -18.44
CA THR A 64 7.29 -7.73 -18.97
C THR A 64 6.37 -6.53 -18.75
N TRP A 65 6.63 -5.65 -17.78
CA TRP A 65 5.75 -4.54 -17.47
C TRP A 65 6.06 -3.30 -18.32
N SER A 66 5.04 -2.77 -18.99
CA SER A 66 5.13 -1.50 -19.72
C SER A 66 5.18 -0.30 -18.78
N GLU A 67 5.68 0.84 -19.27
CA GLU A 67 5.70 2.10 -18.52
C GLU A 67 4.30 2.53 -18.04
N THR A 68 3.26 2.29 -18.84
CA THR A 68 1.87 2.58 -18.45
C THR A 68 1.41 1.69 -17.30
N LYS A 69 1.77 0.40 -17.31
CA LYS A 69 1.46 -0.53 -16.22
C LYS A 69 2.19 -0.12 -14.94
N ILE A 70 3.48 0.21 -15.05
CA ILE A 70 4.29 0.72 -13.94
C ILE A 70 3.70 2.01 -13.35
N LYS A 71 3.25 2.96 -14.19
CA LYS A 71 2.58 4.19 -13.76
C LYS A 71 1.33 3.89 -12.92
N SER A 72 0.49 2.96 -13.37
CA SER A 72 -0.73 2.57 -12.66
C SER A 72 -0.42 1.87 -11.32
N PHE A 73 0.58 0.97 -11.32
CA PHE A 73 1.09 0.31 -10.11
C PHE A 73 1.66 1.32 -9.09
N ASN A 74 2.31 2.37 -9.58
CA ASN A 74 2.78 3.53 -8.81
C ASN A 74 1.65 4.48 -8.34
N LEU A 75 0.43 3.96 -8.24
CA LEU A 75 -0.77 4.71 -7.86
C LEU A 75 -0.93 5.97 -8.73
N ASP A 76 -0.82 5.80 -10.05
CA ASP A 76 -0.82 6.87 -11.04
C ASP A 76 0.32 7.88 -10.85
N ASN A 77 1.53 7.37 -10.55
CA ASN A 77 2.73 8.13 -10.17
C ASN A 77 2.61 8.97 -8.87
N THR A 78 1.64 8.68 -8.01
CA THR A 78 1.58 9.32 -6.69
C THR A 78 2.63 8.78 -5.72
N TYR A 79 2.99 7.50 -5.81
CA TYR A 79 4.03 6.90 -4.97
C TYR A 79 4.87 5.88 -5.75
N ASP A 80 6.19 5.92 -5.56
CA ASP A 80 7.13 5.09 -6.32
C ASP A 80 7.32 3.70 -5.69
N PHE A 81 6.31 2.84 -5.85
CA PHE A 81 6.37 1.43 -5.45
C PHE A 81 7.37 0.64 -6.29
N TRP A 82 7.47 0.96 -7.59
CA TRP A 82 8.34 0.27 -8.54
C TRP A 82 9.82 0.30 -8.15
N SER A 83 10.28 1.37 -7.51
CA SER A 83 11.64 1.43 -6.95
C SER A 83 11.99 0.24 -6.04
N GLN A 84 11.01 -0.35 -5.35
CA GLN A 84 11.22 -1.54 -4.52
C GLN A 84 11.46 -2.79 -5.36
N VAL A 85 10.83 -2.92 -6.54
CA VAL A 85 11.10 -4.01 -7.50
C VAL A 85 12.54 -3.91 -7.99
N ILE A 86 12.95 -2.71 -8.44
CA ILE A 86 14.32 -2.44 -8.90
C ILE A 86 15.35 -2.69 -7.78
N GLY A 87 15.05 -2.27 -6.55
CA GLY A 87 15.92 -2.51 -5.41
C GLY A 87 16.11 -4.00 -5.08
N ASN A 88 15.08 -4.82 -5.27
CA ASN A 88 15.23 -6.28 -5.12
C ASN A 88 16.04 -6.91 -6.25
N GLU A 89 15.87 -6.47 -7.51
CA GLU A 89 16.70 -6.94 -8.62
C GLU A 89 18.18 -6.62 -8.37
N ASN A 90 18.47 -5.39 -7.93
CA ASN A 90 19.81 -4.91 -7.64
C ASN A 90 20.35 -5.41 -6.28
N ARG A 91 19.60 -6.23 -5.55
CA ARG A 91 19.95 -6.77 -4.22
C ARG A 91 20.21 -5.70 -3.15
N THR A 92 19.75 -4.46 -3.36
CA THR A 92 19.80 -3.39 -2.35
C THR A 92 18.61 -3.46 -1.39
N LEU A 93 17.58 -4.22 -1.76
CA LEU A 93 16.44 -4.56 -0.91
C LEU A 93 16.20 -6.08 -0.97
N ASN A 94 15.63 -6.61 0.11
CA ASN A 94 15.12 -7.98 0.13
C ASN A 94 13.75 -7.99 0.83
N THR A 95 12.70 -7.66 0.09
CA THR A 95 11.32 -7.63 0.62
C THR A 95 10.42 -8.59 -0.14
N TRP A 96 9.40 -9.12 0.50
CA TRP A 96 8.36 -9.95 -0.13
C TRP A 96 7.11 -9.11 -0.47
N ALA A 97 6.85 -8.03 0.29
CA ALA A 97 5.59 -7.30 0.26
C ALA A 97 5.31 -6.68 -1.11
N ILE A 98 6.32 -6.09 -1.75
CA ILE A 98 6.15 -5.49 -3.09
C ILE A 98 5.72 -6.53 -4.13
N PHE A 99 6.20 -7.76 -4.01
CA PHE A 99 5.84 -8.85 -4.93
C PHE A 99 4.43 -9.37 -4.67
N TRP A 100 3.98 -9.37 -3.42
CA TRP A 100 2.59 -9.66 -3.13
C TRP A 100 1.64 -8.58 -3.70
N TYR A 101 2.02 -7.30 -3.60
CA TYR A 101 1.28 -6.23 -4.27
C TYR A 101 1.29 -6.43 -5.81
N ALA A 102 2.44 -6.76 -6.39
CA ALA A 102 2.53 -7.04 -7.83
C ALA A 102 1.62 -8.20 -8.25
N THR A 103 1.61 -9.32 -7.53
CA THR A 103 0.70 -10.44 -7.78
C THR A 103 -0.76 -9.99 -7.75
N ILE A 104 -1.20 -9.28 -6.70
CA ILE A 104 -2.59 -8.77 -6.61
C ILE A 104 -2.89 -7.86 -7.81
N PHE A 105 -1.97 -6.97 -8.16
CA PHE A 105 -2.14 -6.01 -9.24
C PHE A 105 -2.26 -6.68 -10.61
N GLU A 106 -1.48 -7.73 -10.89
CA GLU A 106 -1.57 -8.50 -12.13
C GLU A 106 -2.89 -9.23 -12.30
N HIS A 107 -3.50 -9.62 -11.18
CA HIS A 107 -4.81 -10.27 -11.15
C HIS A 107 -5.99 -9.29 -11.07
N ASN A 108 -5.75 -7.97 -11.16
CA ASN A 108 -6.75 -6.93 -10.95
C ASN A 108 -7.51 -7.09 -9.61
N GLY A 109 -6.81 -7.60 -8.59
CA GLY A 109 -7.38 -7.87 -7.27
C GLY A 109 -7.57 -6.61 -6.44
N LEU A 110 -8.56 -6.65 -5.55
CA LEU A 110 -8.86 -5.60 -4.59
C LEU A 110 -8.40 -5.99 -3.18
N CYS A 111 -7.93 -4.97 -2.47
CA CYS A 111 -7.56 -5.02 -1.06
C CYS A 111 -8.64 -4.33 -0.25
N LEU A 112 -9.15 -5.01 0.78
CA LEU A 112 -10.03 -4.41 1.78
C LEU A 112 -9.17 -3.75 2.86
N ASN A 113 -9.45 -2.48 3.15
CA ASN A 113 -8.82 -1.75 4.23
C ASN A 113 -9.89 -1.12 5.13
N PRO A 114 -9.63 -1.00 6.44
CA PRO A 114 -10.45 -0.14 7.29
C PRO A 114 -10.09 1.32 7.00
N THR A 115 -11.02 2.25 7.19
CA THR A 115 -10.68 3.67 7.12
C THR A 115 -9.79 4.08 8.30
N GLN A 116 -10.09 3.57 9.50
CA GLN A 116 -9.29 3.77 10.72
C GLN A 116 -8.63 2.45 11.12
N SER A 117 -7.33 2.49 11.41
CA SER A 117 -6.54 1.28 11.68
C SER A 117 -6.97 0.55 12.95
N TYR A 118 -7.07 -0.77 12.87
CA TYR A 118 -7.22 -1.69 14.01
C TYR A 118 -5.89 -2.18 14.55
N VAL A 119 -4.81 -1.98 13.80
CA VAL A 119 -3.44 -2.33 14.20
C VAL A 119 -2.54 -1.11 14.10
N SER A 120 -1.52 -1.06 14.94
CA SER A 120 -0.47 -0.05 14.87
C SER A 120 0.87 -0.75 14.65
N ASN A 121 1.74 -0.16 13.83
CA ASN A 121 3.11 -0.61 13.70
C ASN A 121 3.98 0.16 14.68
N ILE A 122 4.37 -0.51 15.78
CA ILE A 122 5.21 0.09 16.82
C ILE A 122 6.68 0.23 16.41
N GLY A 123 7.15 -0.43 15.34
CA GLY A 123 8.55 -0.32 14.91
C GLY A 123 8.94 1.06 14.34
N ASN A 124 7.96 1.93 14.08
CA ASN A 124 8.18 3.31 13.63
C ASN A 124 8.43 4.29 14.79
N ASP A 125 8.52 3.79 16.04
CA ASP A 125 8.84 4.53 17.26
C ASP A 125 10.35 4.85 17.42
N GLY A 126 11.18 4.42 16.44
CA GLY A 126 12.63 4.57 16.46
C GLY A 126 13.40 3.30 16.82
N SER A 127 12.71 2.19 17.15
CA SER A 127 13.31 0.87 17.37
C SER A 127 13.45 0.02 16.10
N GLY A 128 12.73 0.36 15.03
CA GLY A 128 12.75 -0.38 13.76
C GLY A 128 13.97 -0.09 12.88
N GLU A 129 14.42 -1.10 12.15
CA GLU A 129 15.64 -1.03 11.31
C GLU A 129 15.56 -0.04 10.14
N ASN A 130 14.39 0.56 9.85
CA ASN A 130 14.15 1.41 8.67
C ASN A 130 13.42 2.74 8.97
N CYS A 131 13.43 3.24 10.21
CA CYS A 131 12.54 4.33 10.64
C CYS A 131 13.29 5.62 11.03
N GLY A 132 12.72 6.78 10.65
CA GLY A 132 13.19 8.12 11.08
C GLY A 132 12.58 8.54 12.43
N LYS A 133 13.01 9.69 12.99
CA LYS A 133 12.59 10.17 14.33
C LYS A 133 11.11 10.58 14.49
N ILE A 134 10.31 10.62 13.42
CA ILE A 134 8.91 11.09 13.45
C ILE A 134 8.01 10.01 12.83
N ASP A 135 7.08 9.49 13.63
CA ASP A 135 6.06 8.54 13.17
C ASP A 135 4.88 9.27 12.51
N ILE A 136 5.01 9.52 11.21
CA ILE A 136 3.95 10.11 10.37
C ILE A 136 2.74 9.18 10.17
N TYR A 137 2.82 7.92 10.60
CA TYR A 137 1.78 6.92 10.45
C TYR A 137 1.03 6.65 11.75
N LYS A 138 1.42 7.34 12.85
CA LYS A 138 0.76 7.21 14.14
C LYS A 138 -0.71 7.58 14.02
N THR A 139 -1.58 6.67 14.46
CA THR A 139 -3.02 6.86 14.45
C THR A 139 -3.63 6.28 15.72
N SER A 140 -4.81 6.79 16.10
CA SER A 140 -5.62 6.20 17.16
C SER A 140 -6.24 4.91 16.64
N LEU A 141 -6.14 3.84 17.42
CA LEU A 141 -6.71 2.56 17.03
C LEU A 141 -8.24 2.61 17.08
N ASN A 142 -8.84 2.01 16.07
CA ASN A 142 -10.27 1.80 16.01
C ASN A 142 -10.67 0.65 16.94
N ASN A 143 -11.69 0.88 17.77
CA ASN A 143 -12.25 -0.12 18.70
C ASN A 143 -13.66 -0.55 18.30
N LYS A 144 -14.14 -0.15 17.11
CA LYS A 144 -15.47 -0.50 16.61
C LYS A 144 -15.52 -1.98 16.23
N ASN A 145 -16.44 -2.72 16.84
CA ASN A 145 -16.63 -4.15 16.53
C ASN A 145 -17.68 -4.38 15.43
N ASP A 146 -18.63 -3.46 15.29
CA ASP A 146 -19.67 -3.52 14.25
C ASP A 146 -19.24 -2.71 13.02
N ILE A 147 -18.68 -3.41 12.03
CA ILE A 147 -18.08 -2.81 10.85
C ILE A 147 -19.09 -2.90 9.69
N SER A 148 -19.41 -1.75 9.10
CA SER A 148 -20.12 -1.70 7.83
C SER A 148 -19.18 -2.08 6.69
N TRP A 149 -19.35 -3.31 6.20
CA TRP A 149 -18.53 -3.89 5.15
C TRP A 149 -19.06 -3.50 3.76
N PRO A 150 -18.21 -3.04 2.82
CA PRO A 150 -18.66 -2.67 1.49
C PRO A 150 -19.17 -3.88 0.69
N ASP A 151 -20.34 -3.75 0.07
CA ASP A 151 -20.90 -4.74 -0.87
C ASP A 151 -20.68 -4.37 -2.34
N THR A 152 -20.13 -3.17 -2.60
CA THR A 152 -19.70 -2.75 -3.95
C THR A 152 -18.21 -3.04 -4.12
N PHE A 153 -17.86 -3.96 -5.02
CA PHE A 153 -16.50 -4.43 -5.27
C PHE A 153 -15.74 -3.55 -6.27
N ASN A 154 -15.63 -2.26 -5.96
CA ASN A 154 -14.90 -1.30 -6.77
C ASN A 154 -13.99 -0.44 -5.89
N GLU A 155 -12.94 0.11 -6.51
CA GLU A 155 -12.07 1.04 -5.81
C GLU A 155 -12.81 2.30 -5.34
N ASN A 156 -12.66 2.63 -4.05
CA ASN A 156 -13.22 3.86 -3.49
C ASN A 156 -12.38 5.08 -3.88
N LYS A 157 -12.78 5.73 -4.99
CA LYS A 157 -12.08 6.90 -5.55
C LYS A 157 -11.92 8.06 -4.56
N ILE A 158 -12.88 8.28 -3.66
CA ILE A 158 -12.82 9.37 -2.67
C ILE A 158 -11.67 9.11 -1.70
N ILE A 159 -11.58 7.90 -1.16
CA ILE A 159 -10.55 7.51 -0.20
C ILE A 159 -9.19 7.41 -0.87
N VAL A 160 -9.10 6.87 -2.09
CA VAL A 160 -7.86 6.86 -2.86
C VAL A 160 -7.30 8.27 -3.06
N ASN A 161 -8.15 9.25 -3.39
CA ASN A 161 -7.72 10.64 -3.51
C ASN A 161 -7.23 11.23 -2.17
N LYS A 162 -7.81 10.83 -1.03
CA LYS A 162 -7.31 11.23 0.29
C LYS A 162 -5.94 10.60 0.59
N ILE A 163 -5.73 9.32 0.26
CA ILE A 163 -4.44 8.65 0.42
C ILE A 163 -3.38 9.28 -0.50
N LYS A 164 -3.73 9.61 -1.74
CA LYS A 164 -2.85 10.34 -2.65
C LYS A 164 -2.42 11.68 -2.07
N LYS A 165 -3.36 12.46 -1.53
CA LYS A 165 -3.07 13.72 -0.83
C LYS A 165 -2.15 13.51 0.37
N PHE A 166 -2.36 12.44 1.14
CA PHE A 166 -1.48 12.08 2.25
C PHE A 166 -0.04 11.88 1.74
N TYR A 167 0.16 11.06 0.70
CA TYR A 167 1.49 10.86 0.09
C TYR A 167 2.15 12.14 -0.39
N TYR A 168 1.40 13.06 -1.02
CA TYR A 168 1.95 14.35 -1.42
C TYR A 168 2.36 15.23 -0.24
N SER A 169 1.61 15.15 0.88
CA SER A 169 1.90 15.95 2.08
C SER A 169 3.04 15.40 2.93
N THR A 170 3.32 14.09 2.85
CA THR A 170 4.37 13.41 3.64
C THR A 170 5.59 13.02 2.82
N GLY A 171 5.51 13.08 1.49
CA GLY A 171 6.64 12.85 0.61
C GLY A 171 7.74 13.88 0.87
N PRO A 172 9.03 13.53 0.69
CA PRO A 172 10.09 14.51 0.72
C PRO A 172 9.76 15.57 -0.34
N ASN A 173 9.71 16.86 0.06
CA ASN A 173 9.47 17.97 -0.86
C ASN A 173 10.23 17.71 -2.17
N ILE A 174 9.54 17.73 -3.29
CA ILE A 174 10.12 17.40 -4.60
C ILE A 174 11.25 18.41 -4.94
N LEU A 175 11.16 19.63 -4.37
CA LEU A 175 12.16 20.69 -4.47
C LEU A 175 13.58 20.27 -4.05
N PRO A 176 13.85 19.78 -2.82
CA PRO A 176 15.21 19.36 -2.45
C PRO A 176 15.78 18.23 -3.32
N ARG A 177 14.94 17.34 -3.90
CA ARG A 177 15.40 16.32 -4.87
C ARG A 177 15.84 16.93 -6.21
N ILE A 178 15.09 17.89 -6.73
CA ILE A 178 15.43 18.64 -7.96
C ILE A 178 16.68 19.50 -7.72
N ILE A 179 16.75 20.22 -6.61
CA ILE A 179 17.91 21.03 -6.22
C ILE A 179 19.18 20.16 -6.10
N ARG A 180 19.06 18.96 -5.50
CA ARG A 180 20.19 18.02 -5.39
C ARG A 180 20.63 17.44 -6.74
N LYS A 181 19.69 17.23 -7.67
CA LYS A 181 20.00 16.80 -9.04
C LYS A 181 20.70 17.92 -9.83
N LEU A 182 20.24 19.17 -9.72
CA LEU A 182 20.87 20.33 -10.35
C LEU A 182 22.27 20.59 -9.75
N LYS A 183 22.42 20.56 -8.42
CA LYS A 183 23.74 20.70 -7.78
C LYS A 183 24.76 19.67 -8.23
N ARG A 184 24.36 18.42 -8.52
CA ARG A 184 25.27 17.39 -9.08
C ARG A 184 25.68 17.64 -10.53
N ILE A 185 24.91 18.41 -11.30
CA ILE A 185 25.20 18.76 -12.70
C ILE A 185 26.05 20.04 -12.78
N PHE A 186 25.91 20.96 -11.83
CA PHE A 186 26.64 22.23 -11.79
C PHE A 186 27.91 22.20 -10.91
N LEU A 187 28.20 21.08 -10.24
CA LEU A 187 29.44 20.84 -9.47
C LEU A 187 30.32 19.74 -10.09
N SER A 188 30.08 19.42 -11.37
CA SER A 188 30.95 18.62 -12.26
C SER A 188 31.42 19.51 -13.39
#